data_AF-A0A2A2QP87-F1
#
_entry.id   AF-A0A2A2QP87-F1
#
_cell.length_a   1.000
_cell.length_b   1.000
_cell.length_c   1.000
_cell.angle_alpha   90.00
_cell.angle_beta   90.00
_cell.angle_gamma   90.00
#
_symmetry.space_group_name_H-M   'P 1'
#
loop_
_entity.id
_entity.type
_entity.pdbx_description
1 polymer ?
#
loop_
_entity_poly.entity_id
_entity_poly.type
_entity_poly.pdbx_seq_one_letter_code
_entity_poly.pdbx_strand_id
1 'polypeptide(L)' 'MSDGESVRIEKRGQPVALLTALPRAKGKAFKLPDFMGRLKETWGDRVFTAAEVKAMRDAEHEGDLG' A
#
# COMPACT_ATOMS: atom_id res chain seq x y z
N MET A 1 18.60 9.24 0.57
CA MET A 1 18.02 8.83 -0.73
C MET A 1 18.80 9.62 -1.77
N SER A 2 19.70 9.01 -2.53
CA SER A 2 20.38 9.70 -3.62
C SER A 2 19.54 9.53 -4.88
N ASP A 3 18.96 10.62 -5.36
CA ASP A 3 18.54 10.70 -6.75
C ASP A 3 19.80 10.40 -7.57
N GLY A 4 19.75 9.39 -8.44
CA GLY A 4 20.93 8.81 -9.09
C GLY A 4 21.85 9.82 -9.78
N GLU A 5 23.02 9.35 -10.23
CA GLU A 5 24.02 10.21 -10.87
C GLU A 5 23.44 10.93 -12.10
N SER A 6 23.73 12.23 -12.22
CA SER A 6 23.33 13.04 -13.38
C SER A 6 24.43 13.01 -14.44
N VAL A 7 24.07 12.66 -15.67
CA VAL A 7 25.01 12.47 -16.79
C VAL A 7 24.85 13.59 -17.81
N ARG A 8 25.95 14.28 -18.09
CA ARG A 8 26.04 15.32 -19.13
C ARG A 8 26.35 14.67 -20.48
N ILE A 9 25.50 14.90 -21.47
CA ILE A 9 25.67 14.38 -22.82
C ILE A 9 26.25 15.50 -23.69
N GLU A 10 27.38 15.23 -24.33
CA GLU A 10 28.11 16.19 -25.16
C GLU A 10 28.25 15.72 -26.60
N LYS A 11 28.21 16.67 -27.54
CA LYS A 11 28.52 16.48 -28.96
C LYS A 11 29.65 17.41 -29.34
N ARG A 12 30.82 16.85 -29.69
CA ARG A 12 32.04 17.62 -30.02
C ARG A 12 32.46 18.58 -28.88
N GLY A 13 32.40 18.11 -27.64
CA GLY A 13 32.75 18.89 -26.44
C GLY A 13 31.73 19.98 -26.08
N GLN A 14 30.59 20.06 -26.78
CA GLN A 14 29.50 20.97 -26.46
C GLN A 14 28.35 20.20 -25.80
N PRO A 15 27.83 20.63 -24.64
CA PRO A 15 26.70 19.97 -23.99
C PRO A 15 25.44 20.09 -24.85
N VAL A 16 24.76 18.97 -25.05
CA VAL A 16 23.50 18.90 -25.82
C VAL A 16 22.32 18.44 -25.00
N ALA A 17 22.54 17.72 -23.89
CA ALA A 17 21.49 17.28 -22.99
C ALA A 17 22.05 16.93 -21.59
N LEU A 18 21.15 16.88 -20.61
CA LEU A 18 21.41 16.39 -19.26
C LEU A 18 20.41 15.26 -18.96
N LEU A 19 20.92 14.07 -18.66
CA LEU A 19 20.11 12.97 -18.15
C LEU A 19 20.16 13.01 -16.62
N THR A 20 19.00 13.07 -15.98
CA THR A 20 18.88 13.08 -14.52
C THR A 20 17.64 12.31 -14.08
N ALA A 21 17.56 11.96 -12.80
CA ALA A 21 16.41 11.26 -12.25
C ALA A 21 15.15 12.14 -12.34
N LEU A 22 14.02 11.51 -12.67
CA LEU A 22 12.73 12.21 -12.57
C LEU A 22 12.41 12.48 -11.09
N PRO A 23 11.88 13.66 -10.75
CA PRO A 23 11.47 13.94 -9.39
C PRO A 23 10.42 12.91 -8.97
N ARG A 24 10.59 12.32 -7.78
CA ARG A 24 9.61 11.37 -7.24
C ARG A 24 8.26 12.09 -7.15
N ALA A 25 7.26 11.58 -7.87
CA ALA A 25 5.91 12.08 -7.77
C ALA A 25 5.49 12.01 -6.30
N LYS A 26 5.11 13.15 -5.72
CA LYS A 26 4.50 13.16 -4.39
C LYS A 26 3.21 12.37 -4.50
N GLY A 27 3.11 11.27 -3.75
CA GLY A 27 1.88 10.47 -3.70
C GLY A 27 0.71 11.38 -3.35
N LYS A 28 -0.41 11.23 -4.07
CA LYS A 28 -1.64 11.98 -3.75
C LYS A 28 -2.12 11.52 -2.38
N ALA A 29 -2.25 12.45 -1.44
CA ALA A 29 -2.88 12.15 -0.16
C ALA A 29 -4.34 11.76 -0.44
N PHE A 30 -4.72 10.55 -0.01
CA PHE A 30 -6.11 10.12 0.00
C PHE A 30 -6.63 10.12 1.43
N LYS A 31 -7.90 10.47 1.60
CA LYS A 31 -8.54 10.39 2.92
C LYS A 31 -8.82 8.92 3.18
N LEU A 32 -8.20 8.37 4.22
CA LEU A 32 -8.53 7.04 4.71
C LEU A 32 -9.97 7.03 5.24
N PRO A 33 -10.75 5.97 4.97
CA PRO A 33 -12.03 5.76 5.65
C PRO A 33 -11.87 5.67 7.17
N ASP A 34 -12.92 5.96 7.90
CA ASP A 34 -12.97 5.69 9.34
C ASP A 34 -13.15 4.17 9.57
N PHE A 35 -12.04 3.45 9.64
CA PHE A 35 -12.05 2.00 9.88
C PHE A 35 -12.62 1.66 11.26
N MET A 36 -12.25 2.44 12.28
CA MET A 36 -12.68 2.18 13.65
C MET A 36 -14.18 2.44 13.83
N GLY A 37 -14.70 3.51 13.22
CA GLY A 37 -16.14 3.79 13.18
C GLY A 37 -16.92 2.65 12.52
N ARG A 38 -16.46 2.16 11.37
CA ARG A 38 -17.10 1.02 10.67
C ARG A 38 -17.06 -0.27 11.48
N LEU A 39 -15.93 -0.59 12.11
CA LEU A 39 -15.82 -1.77 12.96
C LEU A 39 -16.78 -1.68 14.14
N LYS A 40 -16.88 -0.50 14.78
CA LYS A 40 -17.82 -0.26 15.88
C LYS A 40 -19.28 -0.31 15.42
N GLU A 41 -19.61 0.20 14.24
CA GLU A 41 -20.96 0.11 13.68
C GLU A 41 -21.35 -1.34 13.39
N THR A 42 -20.43 -2.12 12.83
CA THR A 42 -20.69 -3.50 12.40
C THR A 42 -20.73 -4.47 13.59
N TRP A 43 -19.81 -4.31 14.55
CA TRP A 43 -19.59 -5.29 15.61
C TRP A 43 -19.88 -4.76 17.02
N GLY A 44 -19.94 -3.44 17.20
CA GLY A 44 -20.16 -2.82 18.51
C GLY A 44 -19.14 -3.30 19.55
N ASP A 45 -19.66 -3.73 20.69
CA ASP A 45 -18.89 -4.30 21.81
C ASP A 45 -18.94 -5.84 21.81
N ARG A 46 -19.27 -6.47 20.68
CA ARG A 46 -19.43 -7.93 20.60
C ARG A 46 -18.10 -8.64 20.85
N VAL A 47 -18.13 -9.61 21.76
CA VAL A 47 -17.03 -10.55 22.02
C VAL A 47 -17.47 -11.95 21.63
N PHE A 48 -16.70 -12.60 20.77
CA PHE A 48 -16.99 -13.97 20.33
C PHE A 48 -16.54 -15.00 21.37
N THR A 49 -17.34 -16.03 21.54
CA THR A 49 -16.96 -17.21 22.32
C THR A 49 -15.93 -18.05 21.54
N ALA A 50 -15.17 -18.89 22.26
CA ALA A 50 -14.21 -19.79 21.63
C ALA A 50 -14.88 -20.75 20.62
N ALA A 51 -16.13 -21.15 20.87
CA ALA A 51 -16.90 -22.01 19.97
C ALA A 51 -17.27 -21.29 18.66
N GLU A 52 -17.73 -20.04 18.73
CA GLU A 52 -18.00 -19.22 17.54
C GLU A 52 -16.73 -18.99 16.72
N VAL A 53 -15.61 -18.67 17.38
CA VAL A 53 -14.31 -18.51 16.69
C VAL A 53 -13.88 -19.80 16.01
N LYS A 54 -14.08 -20.96 16.66
CA LYS A 54 -13.78 -22.26 16.06
C LYS A 54 -14.64 -22.51 14.82
N ALA A 55 -15.95 -22.28 14.92
CA ALA A 55 -16.86 -22.45 13.79
C ALA A 55 -16.52 -21.53 12.61
N MET A 56 -16.15 -20.27 12.87
CA MET A 56 -15.69 -19.34 11.83
C MET A 56 -14.42 -19.82 11.13
N ARG A 57 -13.43 -20.31 11.89
CA ARG A 57 -12.21 -20.88 11.32
C ARG A 57 -12.47 -22.14 10.51
N ASP A 58 -13.31 -23.03 11.02
CA ASP A 58 -13.68 -24.26 10.30
C ASP A 58 -14.35 -23.90 8.95
N ALA A 59 -15.21 -22.86 8.92
CA ALA A 59 -15.85 -22.38 7.70
C ALA A 59 -14.90 -21.69 6.71
N GLU A 60 -13.87 -20.96 7.20
CA GLU A 60 -12.81 -20.42 6.34
C GLU A 60 -12.03 -21.53 5.62
N HIS A 61 -11.75 -22.63 6.32
CA HIS A 61 -11.08 -23.80 5.76
C HIS A 61 -11.97 -24.66 4.84
N GLU A 62 -13.29 -24.65 5.02
CA GLU A 62 -14.24 -25.32 4.11
C GLU A 62 -14.27 -24.68 2.71
N GLY A 63 -13.88 -23.40 2.60
CA GLY A 63 -13.69 -22.70 1.33
C GLY A 63 -12.36 -22.99 0.62
N ASP A 64 -11.43 -23.69 1.28
CA ASP A 64 -10.10 -24.05 0.76
C ASP A 64 -10.10 -25.51 0.28
N LEU A 65 -11.01 -25.82 -0.65
CA LEU A 65 -11.05 -27.11 -1.36
C LEU A 65 -10.28 -27.03 -2.69
N GLY A 66 -8.99 -26.66 -2.62
CA GLY A 66 -8.02 -26.86 -3.71
C GLY A 66 -8.10 -25.93 -4.91
#